data_AF-A0A8I6RL46-F1
#
_entry.id   AF-A0A8I6RL46-F1
#
_cell.length_a   1.000
_cell.length_b   1.000
_cell.length_c   1.000
_cell.angle_alpha   90.00
_cell.angle_beta   90.00
_cell.angle_gamma   90.00
#
_symmetry.space_group_name_H-M   'P 1'
#
loop_
_entity.id
_entity.type
_entity.pdbx_description
1 polymer ?
#
loop_
_entity_poly.entity_id
_entity_poly.type
_entity_poly.pdbx_seq_one_letter_code
_entity_poly.pdbx_strand_id
1 'polypeptide(L)'
;MSLVVRLLNSGRRWDSAARAVRNFSSRTIEDPIVVTDEGSTIVCWHPEKSFPYECTTPMPLSAPKPLQVLKMAQPMKVFKPALDQVEREELMKITYTTKHRWFPKKRSRKLKLPKDREFL
;
A
#
# COMPACT_ATOMS: atom_id res chain seq x y z
N MET A 1 24.57 -20.03 74.97
CA MET A 1 24.77 -18.87 75.88
C MET A 1 25.44 -17.75 75.08
N SER A 2 25.05 -16.49 75.35
CA SER A 2 25.50 -15.20 74.76
C SER A 2 24.88 -14.82 73.40
N LEU A 3 23.82 -13.99 73.36
CA LEU A 3 23.74 -12.49 73.39
C LEU A 3 23.84 -11.89 71.96
N VAL A 4 22.77 -11.37 71.31
CA VAL A 4 22.11 -10.02 71.43
C VAL A 4 23.07 -8.89 70.97
N VAL A 5 22.80 -7.90 70.09
CA VAL A 5 21.64 -7.29 69.39
C VAL A 5 22.12 -6.09 68.50
N ARG A 6 21.27 -5.56 67.58
CA ARG A 6 21.26 -4.19 66.95
C ARG A 6 22.33 -3.90 65.85
N LEU A 7 22.15 -3.02 64.86
CA LEU A 7 21.21 -1.91 64.62
C LEU A 7 21.13 -1.59 63.10
N LEU A 8 19.99 -1.01 62.72
CA LEU A 8 19.60 -0.24 61.53
C LEU A 8 20.63 0.29 60.49
N ASN A 9 20.15 0.27 59.24
CA ASN A 9 20.08 1.38 58.27
C ASN A 9 21.33 1.73 57.44
N SER A 10 21.24 1.50 56.12
CA SER A 10 21.26 2.57 55.09
C SER A 10 21.52 1.99 53.70
N GLY A 11 20.82 2.52 52.69
CA GLY A 11 21.19 2.32 51.29
C GLY A 11 20.30 1.35 50.52
N ARG A 12 19.03 1.71 50.29
CA ARG A 12 18.36 1.33 49.03
C ARG A 12 19.15 2.00 47.90
N ARG A 13 20.17 1.30 47.39
CA ARG A 13 20.77 1.63 46.11
C ARG A 13 19.74 1.30 45.05
N TRP A 14 19.22 2.35 44.42
CA TRP A 14 18.54 2.25 43.13
C TRP A 14 19.59 1.91 42.09
N ASP A 15 20.02 0.64 42.05
CA ASP A 15 20.79 0.17 40.91
C ASP A 15 19.79 0.01 39.75
N SER A 16 19.91 0.99 38.87
CA SER A 16 19.47 1.13 37.49
C SER A 16 18.78 -0.10 36.91
N ALA A 17 17.59 0.17 36.37
CA ALA A 17 16.82 -0.69 35.50
C ALA A 17 17.71 -1.43 34.49
N ALA A 18 18.16 -2.63 34.85
CA ALA A 18 18.43 -3.68 33.90
C ALA A 18 17.06 -4.02 33.30
N ARG A 19 16.64 -3.27 32.27
CA ARG A 19 15.67 -3.77 31.32
C ARG A 19 16.30 -5.03 30.76
N ALA A 20 15.91 -6.18 31.31
CA ALA A 20 15.99 -7.42 30.60
C ALA A 20 15.30 -7.16 29.26
N VAL A 21 16.11 -6.89 28.23
CA VAL A 21 15.69 -6.95 26.84
C VAL A 21 15.32 -8.41 26.67
N ARG A 22 14.04 -8.71 26.91
CA ARG A 22 13.49 -10.01 26.62
C ARG A 22 13.78 -10.20 25.14
N ASN A 23 14.68 -11.13 24.82
CA ASN A 23 14.76 -11.71 23.49
C ASN A 23 13.38 -12.33 23.24
N PHE A 24 12.49 -11.50 22.69
CA PHE A 24 11.13 -11.84 22.37
C PHE A 24 11.22 -12.72 21.14
N SER A 25 11.53 -13.99 21.38
CA SER A 25 11.43 -15.07 20.41
C SER A 25 9.95 -15.36 20.15
N SER A 26 9.22 -14.36 19.67
CA SER A 26 7.91 -14.60 19.10
C SER A 26 8.13 -15.16 17.70
N ARG A 27 7.89 -16.46 17.57
CA ARG A 27 7.68 -17.15 16.30
C ARG A 27 6.45 -16.62 15.52
N THR A 28 5.91 -15.46 15.90
CA THR A 28 4.70 -14.81 15.40
C THR A 28 4.93 -13.39 14.89
N ILE A 29 6.16 -12.85 14.92
CA ILE A 29 6.47 -11.56 14.29
C ILE A 29 7.02 -11.84 12.90
N GLU A 30 6.28 -11.44 11.86
CA GLU A 30 6.65 -11.65 10.46
C GLU A 30 7.90 -10.85 10.06
N ASP A 31 8.10 -9.67 10.67
CA ASP A 31 9.21 -8.77 10.39
C ASP A 31 9.99 -8.47 11.68
N PRO A 32 10.99 -9.30 12.04
CA PRO A 32 11.67 -9.16 13.31
C PRO A 32 12.58 -7.93 13.33
N ILE A 33 12.47 -7.19 14.43
CA ILE A 33 13.35 -6.07 14.77
C ILE A 33 14.21 -6.53 15.95
N VAL A 34 15.52 -6.49 15.78
CA VAL A 34 16.50 -6.99 16.75
C VAL A 34 17.47 -5.85 17.10
N VAL A 35 17.86 -5.77 18.35
CA VAL A 35 18.92 -4.84 18.80
C VAL A 35 20.23 -5.62 18.85
N THR A 36 21.34 -5.01 18.41
CA THR A 36 22.67 -5.62 18.54
C THR A 36 23.05 -5.83 20.01
N ASP A 37 23.98 -6.74 20.29
CA ASP A 37 24.43 -7.06 21.66
C ASP A 37 24.94 -5.81 22.42
N GLU A 38 25.60 -4.92 21.69
CA GLU A 38 26.10 -3.62 22.18
C GLU A 38 24.98 -2.58 22.42
N GLY A 39 23.72 -2.88 22.10
CA GLY A 39 22.59 -1.98 22.29
C GLY A 39 22.56 -0.73 21.39
N SER A 40 23.59 -0.56 20.55
CA SER A 40 23.86 0.67 19.80
C SER A 40 23.16 0.76 18.45
N THR A 41 22.76 -0.38 17.88
CA THR A 41 22.16 -0.45 16.53
C THR A 41 20.91 -1.29 16.55
N ILE A 42 19.88 -0.82 15.86
CA ILE A 42 18.63 -1.54 15.63
C ILE A 42 18.69 -2.12 14.22
N VAL A 43 18.55 -3.44 14.10
CA VAL A 43 18.56 -4.19 12.85
C VAL A 43 17.14 -4.66 12.54
N CYS A 44 16.69 -4.39 11.33
CA CYS A 44 15.35 -4.73 10.86
C CYS A 44 15.43 -5.68 9.68
N TRP A 45 14.84 -6.87 9.79
CA TRP A 45 14.74 -7.82 8.68
C TRP A 45 13.33 -7.78 8.09
N HIS A 46 13.21 -7.26 6.85
CA HIS A 46 11.95 -7.13 6.12
C HIS A 46 12.09 -7.74 4.72
N PRO A 47 11.94 -9.06 4.56
CA PRO A 47 11.95 -9.69 3.25
C PRO A 47 10.69 -9.31 2.46
N GLU A 48 10.77 -9.33 1.13
CA GLU A 48 9.60 -9.16 0.27
C GLU A 48 8.65 -10.35 0.44
N LYS A 49 7.38 -10.07 0.75
CA LYS A 49 6.35 -11.09 0.94
C LYS A 49 5.72 -11.44 -0.41
N SER A 50 5.76 -12.71 -0.79
CA SER A 50 5.06 -13.20 -1.99
C SER A 50 3.57 -13.31 -1.75
N PHE A 51 2.76 -13.09 -2.80
CA PHE A 51 1.32 -13.26 -2.73
C PHE A 51 0.94 -14.75 -2.78
N PRO A 52 0.19 -15.29 -1.80
CA PRO A 52 -0.19 -16.70 -1.78
C PRO A 52 -1.15 -17.05 -2.93
N TYR A 53 -0.91 -18.19 -3.57
CA TYR A 53 -1.69 -18.62 -4.74
C TYR A 53 -3.18 -18.82 -4.41
N GLU A 54 -3.50 -19.32 -3.22
CA GLU A 54 -4.87 -19.57 -2.74
C GLU A 54 -5.72 -18.29 -2.67
N CYS A 55 -5.09 -17.11 -2.60
CA CYS A 55 -5.78 -15.82 -2.60
C CYS A 55 -5.91 -15.22 -4.01
N THR A 56 -5.44 -15.91 -5.06
CA THR A 56 -5.60 -15.46 -6.45
C THR A 56 -6.91 -15.98 -7.04
N THR A 57 -7.49 -15.21 -7.98
CA THR A 57 -8.60 -15.69 -8.79
C THR A 57 -8.11 -16.09 -10.17
N PRO A 58 -8.65 -17.17 -10.76
CA PRO A 58 -8.29 -17.57 -12.12
C PRO A 58 -8.76 -16.48 -13.10
N MET A 59 -7.95 -16.24 -14.12
CA MET A 59 -8.32 -15.32 -15.20
C MET A 59 -9.53 -15.88 -15.96
N PRO A 60 -10.57 -15.08 -16.22
CA PRO A 60 -11.73 -15.55 -16.96
C PRO A 60 -11.32 -15.95 -18.39
N LEU A 61 -11.69 -17.15 -18.81
CA LEU A 61 -11.54 -17.61 -20.19
C LEU A 61 -12.40 -16.71 -21.08
N SER A 62 -11.78 -15.98 -22.02
CA SER A 62 -12.53 -15.10 -22.92
C SER A 62 -13.52 -15.93 -23.73
N ALA A 63 -14.78 -15.51 -23.80
CA ALA A 63 -15.80 -16.15 -24.61
C ALA A 63 -15.28 -16.39 -26.05
N PRO A 64 -15.65 -17.51 -26.70
CA PRO A 64 -15.18 -17.81 -28.04
C PRO A 64 -15.49 -16.65 -28.98
N LYS A 65 -14.46 -16.07 -29.58
CA LYS A 65 -14.61 -15.09 -30.67
C LYS A 65 -15.36 -15.80 -31.80
N PRO A 66 -16.43 -15.21 -32.37
CA PRO A 66 -17.09 -15.82 -33.51
C PRO A 66 -16.06 -16.03 -34.63
N LEU A 67 -16.04 -17.26 -35.17
CA LEU A 67 -15.12 -17.66 -36.22
C LEU A 67 -15.20 -16.67 -37.39
N GLN A 68 -14.01 -16.20 -37.75
CA GLN A 68 -13.65 -15.23 -38.76
C GLN A 68 -14.37 -15.44 -40.11
N VAL A 69 -15.50 -14.74 -40.36
CA VAL A 69 -16.00 -14.49 -41.74
C VAL A 69 -16.70 -13.13 -41.90
N LEU A 70 -17.27 -12.54 -40.84
CA LEU A 70 -17.96 -11.25 -40.93
C LEU A 70 -16.99 -10.06 -40.83
N LYS A 71 -16.39 -9.78 -42.00
CA LYS A 71 -15.74 -8.54 -42.40
C LYS A 71 -16.49 -7.31 -41.87
N MET A 72 -15.80 -6.50 -41.07
CA MET A 72 -15.84 -5.03 -41.10
C MET A 72 -17.20 -4.29 -41.14
N ALA A 73 -18.30 -4.87 -40.67
CA ALA A 73 -19.61 -4.19 -40.66
C ALA A 73 -19.83 -3.28 -39.42
N GLN A 74 -18.95 -3.33 -38.42
CA GLN A 74 -19.14 -2.64 -37.13
C GLN A 74 -18.47 -1.27 -36.95
N PRO A 75 -17.46 -0.80 -37.74
CA PRO A 75 -16.75 0.43 -37.35
C PRO A 75 -17.67 1.65 -37.41
N MET A 76 -18.58 1.73 -38.40
CA MET A 76 -19.45 2.89 -38.55
C MET A 76 -20.50 3.06 -37.44
N LYS A 77 -20.85 2.00 -36.68
CA LYS A 77 -21.75 2.13 -35.53
C LYS A 77 -21.03 2.71 -34.31
N VAL A 78 -19.73 2.45 -34.17
CA VAL A 78 -18.91 2.95 -33.06
C VAL A 78 -18.56 4.43 -33.22
N PHE A 79 -18.39 4.91 -34.46
CA PHE A 79 -18.02 6.30 -34.75
C PHE A 79 -19.22 7.22 -35.01
N LYS A 80 -20.44 6.84 -34.63
CA LYS A 80 -21.59 7.73 -34.81
C LYS A 80 -21.45 8.92 -33.85
N PRO A 81 -21.53 10.17 -34.34
CA PRO A 81 -21.55 11.32 -33.45
C PRO A 81 -22.80 11.23 -32.58
N ALA A 82 -22.60 11.08 -31.27
CA ALA A 82 -23.68 11.17 -30.30
C ALA A 82 -23.91 12.64 -29.97
N LEU A 83 -25.08 12.95 -29.41
CA LEU A 83 -25.31 14.28 -28.85
C LEU A 83 -24.35 14.45 -27.67
N ASP A 84 -23.70 15.60 -27.55
CA ASP A 84 -22.73 15.82 -26.47
C ASP A 84 -23.31 15.54 -25.06
N GLN A 85 -24.63 15.65 -24.87
CA GLN A 85 -25.27 15.30 -23.61
C GLN A 85 -25.17 13.79 -23.31
N VAL A 86 -25.43 12.95 -24.32
CA VAL A 86 -25.37 11.48 -24.21
C VAL A 86 -23.94 11.05 -23.92
N GLU A 87 -22.97 11.61 -24.65
CA GLU A 87 -21.55 11.31 -24.42
C GLU A 87 -21.12 11.64 -22.99
N ARG A 88 -21.55 12.79 -22.45
CA ARG A 88 -21.24 13.17 -21.07
C ARG A 88 -21.87 12.23 -20.05
N GLU A 89 -23.10 11.78 -20.27
CA GLU A 89 -23.78 10.82 -19.39
C GLU A 89 -23.11 9.44 -19.41
N GLU A 90 -22.67 8.97 -20.58
CA GLU A 90 -21.91 7.72 -20.72
C GLU A 90 -20.55 7.83 -20.02
N LEU A 91 -19.81 8.92 -20.26
CA LEU A 91 -18.54 9.20 -19.60
C LEU A 91 -18.70 9.27 -18.07
N MET A 92 -19.79 9.89 -17.59
CA MET A 92 -20.14 9.95 -16.17
C MET A 92 -20.32 8.56 -15.56
N LYS A 93 -21.04 7.67 -16.26
CA LYS A 93 -21.32 6.29 -15.81
C LYS A 93 -20.08 5.40 -15.83
N ILE A 94 -19.25 5.50 -16.87
CA ILE A 94 -18.03 4.68 -17.01
C ILE A 94 -16.95 5.07 -15.99
N THR A 95 -16.77 6.38 -15.78
CA THR A 95 -15.67 6.90 -14.93
C THR A 95 -16.10 7.19 -13.50
N TYR A 96 -17.39 7.03 -13.16
CA TYR A 96 -17.97 7.40 -11.87
C TYR A 96 -17.62 8.84 -11.44
N THR A 97 -17.59 9.77 -12.41
CA THR A 97 -17.29 11.20 -12.18
C THR A 97 -18.56 12.04 -12.24
N THR A 98 -18.45 13.36 -11.99
CA THR A 98 -19.58 14.30 -12.14
C THR A 98 -19.62 14.91 -13.54
N LYS A 99 -20.81 15.33 -13.98
CA LYS A 99 -21.02 15.95 -15.31
C LYS A 99 -20.17 17.20 -15.58
N HIS A 100 -19.84 17.96 -14.54
CA HIS A 100 -19.12 19.24 -14.66
C HIS A 100 -17.67 19.09 -15.16
N ARG A 101 -17.07 17.91 -14.99
CA ARG A 101 -15.74 17.60 -15.51
C ARG A 101 -15.68 17.60 -17.03
N TRP A 102 -16.79 17.27 -17.68
CA TRP A 102 -16.89 17.03 -19.13
C TRP A 102 -17.44 18.23 -19.92
N PHE A 103 -17.63 19.38 -19.27
CA PHE A 103 -17.89 20.63 -19.96
C PHE A 103 -16.57 21.28 -20.40
N PRO A 104 -16.51 21.82 -21.63
CA PRO A 104 -15.31 22.50 -22.10
C PRO A 104 -15.02 23.72 -21.22
N LYS A 105 -13.78 23.83 -20.74
CA LYS A 105 -13.33 25.01 -19.99
C LYS A 105 -12.92 26.10 -20.98
N LYS A 106 -13.45 27.32 -20.78
CA LYS A 106 -13.31 28.45 -21.72
C LYS A 106 -11.86 28.84 -22.03
N ARG A 107 -10.89 28.54 -21.16
CA ARG A 107 -9.43 28.66 -21.41
C ARG A 107 -8.66 28.09 -20.23
N SER A 108 -8.04 26.91 -20.33
CA SER A 108 -7.03 26.52 -19.34
C SER A 108 -5.66 26.98 -19.84
N ARG A 109 -4.95 27.82 -19.06
CA ARG A 109 -3.50 27.96 -19.26
C ARG A 109 -2.90 26.58 -19.00
N LYS A 110 -2.48 25.86 -20.04
CA LYS A 110 -1.65 24.67 -19.86
C LYS A 110 -0.33 25.15 -19.24
N LEU A 111 -0.21 25.04 -17.93
CA LEU A 111 1.03 25.30 -17.22
C LEU A 111 2.01 24.21 -17.64
N LYS A 112 3.16 24.60 -18.19
CA LYS A 112 4.28 23.69 -18.41
C LYS A 112 4.93 23.47 -17.05
N LEU A 113 4.43 22.52 -16.28
CA LEU A 113 5.08 22.11 -15.04
C LEU A 113 6.38 21.37 -15.39
N PRO A 114 7.51 21.68 -14.73
CA PRO A 114 8.71 20.87 -14.88
C PRO A 114 8.41 19.43 -14.44
N LYS A 115 9.05 18.45 -15.08
CA LYS A 115 8.96 17.06 -14.66
C LYS A 115 9.78 16.91 -13.37
N ASP A 116 9.22 16.30 -12.33
CA ASP A 116 9.90 16.10 -11.05
C ASP A 116 11.12 15.17 -11.13
N ARG A 117 11.13 14.22 -12.07
CA ARG A 117 12.21 13.25 -12.26
C ARG A 117 12.80 13.45 -13.67
N GLU A 118 14.02 13.95 -13.73
CA GLU A 118 14.67 14.36 -14.99
C GLU A 118 15.23 13.18 -15.81
N PHE A 119 15.55 12.05 -15.17
CA PHE A 119 16.26 10.91 -15.78
C PHE A 119 15.51 9.56 -15.71
N LEU A 120 14.18 9.59 -15.61
CA LEU A 120 13.31 8.41 -15.71
C LEU A 120 12.32 8.54 -16.87
#